data_AF-A0A1V0UCN6-F1
#
_entry.id   AF-A0A1V0UCN6-F1
#
_cell.length_a   1.000
_cell.length_b   1.000
_cell.length_c   1.000
_cell.angle_alpha   90.00
_cell.angle_beta   90.00
_cell.angle_gamma   90.00
#
_symmetry.space_group_name_H-M   'P 1'
#
loop_
_entity.id
_entity.type
_entity.pdbx_description
1 polymer ?
#
loop_
_entity_poly.entity_id
_entity_poly.type
_entity_poly.pdbx_seq_one_letter_code
_entity_poly.pdbx_strand_id
1 'polypeptide(L)' 'MTWAALLEQWALIECDFQQTYGIDLDTPGLMRARSWRWLKARIYGLLSAETRINRHFAPPERSK' A
#
# COMPACT_ATOMS: atom_id res chain seq x y z
N MET A 1 7.31 12.14 3.68
CA MET A 1 6.13 11.25 3.74
C MET A 1 5.73 11.00 5.20
N THR A 2 4.46 11.18 5.56
CA THR A 2 3.93 10.79 6.88
C THR A 2 3.01 9.58 6.74
N TRP A 3 2.73 8.89 7.86
CA TRP A 3 1.74 7.80 7.87
C TRP A 3 0.32 8.27 7.56
N ALA A 4 -0.05 9.48 7.98
CA ALA A 4 -1.37 10.05 7.68
C ALA A 4 -1.57 10.20 6.17
N ALA A 5 -0.63 10.85 5.47
CA ALA A 5 -0.69 11.02 4.02
C ALA A 5 -0.73 9.68 3.27
N LEU A 6 0.01 8.68 3.76
CA LEU A 6 0.01 7.33 3.19
C LEU A 6 -1.36 6.67 3.32
N LEU A 7 -1.99 6.77 4.49
CA LEU A 7 -3.30 6.18 4.77
C LEU A 7 -4.46 6.95 4.13
N GLU A 8 -4.30 8.23 3.81
CA GLU A 8 -5.26 8.98 2.96
C GLU A 8 -5.40 8.35 1.57
N GLN A 9 -4.38 7.62 1.11
CA GLN A 9 -4.39 6.91 -0.16
C GLN A 9 -4.76 5.42 0.00
N TRP A 10 -5.64 5.10 0.96
CA TRP A 10 -6.03 3.72 1.29
C TRP A 10 -6.46 2.89 0.08
N ALA A 11 -7.27 3.46 -0.82
CA ALA A 11 -7.73 2.77 -2.03
C ALA A 11 -6.58 2.29 -2.94
N LEU A 12 -5.48 3.06 -3.02
CA LEU A 12 -4.29 2.64 -3.76
C LEU A 12 -3.58 1.49 -3.05
N ILE A 13 -3.51 1.54 -1.71
CA ILE A 13 -2.94 0.47 -0.88
C ILE A 13 -3.74 -0.82 -1.07
N GLU A 14 -5.07 -0.78 -1.02
CA GLU A 14 -5.94 -1.94 -1.23
C GLU A 14 -5.74 -2.57 -2.61
N CYS A 15 -5.77 -1.75 -3.66
CA CYS A 15 -5.54 -2.22 -5.02
C CYS A 15 -4.15 -2.86 -5.18
N ASP A 16 -3.11 -2.24 -4.61
CA ASP A 16 -1.75 -2.75 -4.69
C ASP A 16 -1.55 -4.00 -3.81
N PHE A 17 -2.26 -4.14 -2.69
CA PHE A 17 -2.29 -5.37 -1.89
C PHE A 17 -2.88 -6.53 -2.67
N GLN A 18 -4.03 -6.32 -3.31
CA GLN A 18 -4.68 -7.34 -4.13
C GLN A 18 -3.79 -7.72 -5.32
N GLN A 19 -3.20 -6.75 -6.02
CA GLN A 19 -2.35 -7.03 -7.18
C GLN A 19 -1.01 -7.69 -6.81
N THR A 20 -0.34 -7.22 -5.76
CA THR A 20 1.03 -7.65 -5.43
C THR A 20 1.04 -8.93 -4.60
N TYR A 21 0.09 -9.09 -3.69
CA TYR A 21 0.06 -10.20 -2.73
C TYR A 21 -1.13 -11.13 -2.90
N GLY A 22 -2.11 -10.81 -3.76
CA GLY A 22 -3.35 -11.56 -3.85
C GLY A 22 -4.21 -11.47 -2.58
N ILE A 23 -4.09 -10.36 -1.84
CA ILE A 23 -4.75 -10.17 -0.55
C ILE A 23 -5.75 -9.02 -0.68
N ASP A 24 -7.03 -9.33 -0.46
CA ASP A 24 -8.08 -8.34 -0.31
C ASP A 24 -8.16 -7.89 1.16
N LEU A 25 -7.90 -6.59 1.42
CA LEU A 25 -7.90 -6.03 2.77
C LEU A 25 -9.30 -5.96 3.39
N ASP A 26 -10.36 -5.96 2.57
CA ASP A 26 -11.75 -6.01 3.01
C ASP A 26 -12.21 -7.43 3.41
N THR A 27 -11.35 -8.44 3.24
CA THR A 27 -11.64 -9.81 3.67
C THR A 27 -12.07 -9.83 5.15
N PRO A 28 -13.30 -10.30 5.45
CA PRO A 28 -13.85 -10.25 6.81
C PRO A 28 -12.93 -10.91 7.84
N GLY A 29 -12.55 -10.16 8.87
CA GLY A 29 -11.72 -10.64 9.97
C GLY A 29 -10.21 -10.60 9.71
N LEU A 30 -9.75 -10.30 8.49
CA LEU A 30 -8.32 -10.23 8.18
C LEU A 30 -7.60 -9.19 9.03
N MET A 31 -8.11 -7.96 9.08
CA MET A 31 -7.50 -6.88 9.87
C MET A 31 -7.57 -7.12 11.38
N ARG A 32 -8.49 -7.96 11.87
CA ARG A 32 -8.56 -8.37 13.28
C ARG A 32 -7.55 -9.47 13.61
N ALA A 33 -7.28 -10.36 12.67
CA ALA A 33 -6.38 -11.51 12.85
C ALA A 33 -4.89 -11.17 12.65
N ARG A 34 -4.59 -10.02 12.02
CA ARG A 34 -3.22 -9.61 11.72
C ARG A 34 -2.79 -8.44 12.60
N SER A 35 -1.53 -8.44 12.99
CA SER A 35 -0.96 -7.34 13.78
C SER A 35 -0.72 -6.11 12.90
N TRP A 36 -0.67 -4.92 13.52
CA TRP A 36 -0.26 -3.71 12.82
C TRP A 36 1.11 -3.85 12.14
N ARG A 37 2.07 -4.54 12.78
CA ARG A 37 3.39 -4.83 12.20
C ARG A 37 3.28 -5.61 10.88
N TRP A 38 2.34 -6.54 10.77
CA TRP A 38 2.12 -7.32 9.54
C TRP A 38 1.67 -6.45 8.37
N LEU A 39 0.77 -5.49 8.64
CA LEU A 39 0.27 -4.53 7.65
C LEU A 39 1.38 -3.53 7.28
N LYS A 40 2.03 -2.95 8.28
CA LYS A 40 3.14 -1.99 8.14
C LYS A 40 4.26 -2.52 7.23
N ALA A 41 4.71 -3.75 7.46
CA ALA A 41 5.79 -4.36 6.67
C ALA A 41 5.42 -4.52 5.20
N ARG A 42 4.15 -4.85 4.89
CA ARG A 42 3.66 -5.01 3.51
C ARG A 42 3.47 -3.67 2.83
N ILE A 43 2.94 -2.66 3.51
CA ILE A 43 2.86 -1.30 2.97
C ILE A 43 4.26 -0.79 2.59
N TYR A 44 5.28 -1.03 3.42
CA TYR A 44 6.66 -0.70 3.05
C TYR A 44 7.18 -1.50 1.85
N GLY A 45 6.78 -2.77 1.73
CA GLY A 45 7.05 -3.58 0.54
C GLY A 45 6.46 -2.94 -0.73
N LEU A 46 5.22 -2.45 -0.67
CA LEU A 46 4.58 -1.75 -1.80
C LEU A 46 5.34 -0.48 -2.18
N LEU A 47 5.77 0.32 -1.21
CA LEU A 47 6.57 1.53 -1.43
C LEU A 47 7.98 1.25 -1.98
N SER A 48 8.46 0.02 -1.89
CA SER A 48 9.79 -0.40 -2.39
C SER A 48 9.71 -1.05 -3.78
N ALA A 49 8.52 -1.17 -4.37
CA ALA A 49 8.27 -1.79 -5.67
C ALA A 49 7.52 -0.83 -6.60
N GLU A 50 7.45 -1.14 -7.90
CA GLU A 50 6.74 -0.33 -8.90
C GLU A 50 5.20 -0.46 -8.78
N THR A 51 4.65 0.14 -7.72
CA THR A 51 3.22 0.10 -7.37
C THR A 51 2.53 1.44 -7.63
N ARG A 52 1.20 1.50 -7.50
CA ARG A 52 0.47 2.77 -7.61
C ARG A 52 0.83 3.69 -6.45
N ILE A 53 0.88 3.15 -5.23
CA ILE A 53 1.21 3.90 -4.04
C ILE A 53 2.65 4.44 -4.09
N ASN A 54 3.61 3.67 -4.64
CA ASN A 54 4.96 4.19 -4.89
C ASN A 54 4.90 5.36 -5.88
N ARG A 55 4.33 5.17 -7.07
CA ARG A 55 4.24 6.22 -8.10
C ARG A 55 3.50 7.47 -7.64
N HIS A 56 2.53 7.34 -6.73
CA HIS A 56 1.83 8.48 -6.16
C HIS A 56 2.79 9.40 -5.38
N PHE A 57 3.72 8.83 -4.62
CA PHE A 57 4.63 9.59 -3.76
C PHE A 57 6.03 9.80 -4.33
N ALA A 58 6.42 9.01 -5.31
CA ALA A 58 7.63 9.16 -6.10
C ALA A 58 7.25 9.14 -7.60
N PRO A 59 6.55 10.18 -8.08
CA PRO A 59 6.18 10.26 -9.49
C PRO A 59 7.45 10.26 -10.35
N PRO A 60 7.47 9.51 -11.47
CA PRO A 60 8.62 9.53 -12.37
C PRO A 60 8.82 10.95 -12.90
N GLU A 61 10.09 11.33 -13.10
CA GLU A 61 10.41 12.61 -13.75
C GLU A 61 9.70 12.67 -15.09
N ARG A 62 8.95 13.75 -15.34
CA ARG A 62 8.37 13.98 -16.66
C ARG A 62 9.53 14.22 -17.62
N SER A 63 9.77 13.29 -18.54
CA SER A 63 10.62 13.57 -19.70
C SER A 63 10.04 14.79 -20.43
N LYS A 64 10.89 15.79 -20.64
CA LYS A 64 10.59 17.02 -21.37
C LYS A 64 10.31 16.74 -22.84
#